data_AF-A0A450WKB9-F1
#
_entry.id   AF-A0A450WKB9-F1
#
_cell.length_a   1.000
_cell.length_b   1.000
_cell.length_c   1.000
_cell.angle_alpha   90.00
_cell.angle_beta   90.00
_cell.angle_gamma   90.00
#
_symmetry.space_group_name_H-M   'P 1'
#
loop_
_entity.id
_entity.type
_entity.pdbx_description
1 polymer ?
#
loop_
_entity_poly.entity_id
_entity_poly.type
_entity_poly.pdbx_seq_one_letter_code
_entity_poly.pdbx_strand_id
1 'polypeptide(L)'
;MSKKTVYIETSIPSYLTARPSRDVRVAAWQQITGQWWDEARADYDLFTSELVIAEASDGNPEAAAKRLEVLRGMTELPVDQEVRRLAEQLISKGGIPSTAQIDALHIARCGTPHRLSPHMELPAHG
;
A
#
# COMPACT_ATOMS: atom_id res chain seq x y z
N MET A 1 13.22 -13.03 -15.53
CA MET A 1 13.69 -11.82 -14.82
C MET A 1 12.76 -11.59 -13.63
N SER A 2 13.28 -11.12 -12.49
CA SER A 2 12.42 -10.71 -11.37
C SER A 2 11.54 -9.55 -11.83
N LYS A 3 10.24 -9.68 -11.65
CA LYS A 3 9.28 -8.58 -11.86
C LYS A 3 9.56 -7.49 -10.82
N LYS A 4 9.34 -6.22 -11.16
CA LYS A 4 9.50 -5.12 -10.20
C LYS A 4 8.32 -5.13 -9.22
N THR A 5 8.56 -4.72 -7.98
CA THR A 5 7.53 -4.68 -6.94
C THR A 5 7.00 -3.26 -6.75
N VAL A 6 5.70 -3.11 -6.52
CA VAL A 6 5.06 -1.83 -6.19
C VAL A 6 4.20 -1.99 -4.94
N TYR A 7 4.35 -1.07 -4.01
CA TYR A 7 3.48 -0.95 -2.85
C TYR A 7 2.30 -0.03 -3.17
N ILE A 8 1.09 -0.54 -2.99
CA ILE A 8 -0.17 0.16 -3.19
C ILE A 8 -0.63 0.74 -1.85
N GLU A 9 -0.53 2.06 -1.73
CA GLU A 9 -1.04 2.83 -0.59
C GLU A 9 -2.50 3.24 -0.79
N THR A 10 -3.16 3.73 0.26
CA THR A 10 -4.62 3.96 0.37
C THR A 10 -5.21 4.96 -0.63
N SER A 11 -4.45 5.95 -1.09
CA SER A 11 -4.93 6.94 -2.07
C SER A 11 -5.15 6.30 -3.44
N ILE A 12 -4.38 5.28 -3.82
CA ILE A 12 -4.58 4.54 -5.09
C ILE A 12 -5.99 3.93 -5.22
N PRO A 13 -6.46 3.03 -4.33
CA PRO A 13 -7.83 2.51 -4.42
C PRO A 13 -8.88 3.61 -4.22
N SER A 14 -8.56 4.67 -3.46
CA SER A 14 -9.47 5.82 -3.30
C SER A 14 -9.67 6.57 -4.62
N TYR A 15 -8.61 6.87 -5.36
CA TYR A 15 -8.70 7.51 -6.67
C TYR A 15 -9.38 6.62 -7.72
N LEU A 16 -9.11 5.31 -7.72
CA LEU A 16 -9.69 4.35 -8.67
C LEU A 16 -11.21 4.19 -8.49
N THR A 17 -11.72 4.31 -7.27
CA THR A 17 -13.11 3.96 -6.95
C THR A 17 -14.00 5.17 -6.68
N ALA A 18 -13.39 6.34 -6.43
CA ALA A 18 -14.12 7.58 -6.25
C ALA A 18 -14.84 8.02 -7.54
N ARG A 19 -15.94 8.73 -7.38
CA ARG A 19 -16.63 9.39 -8.50
C ARG A 19 -15.68 10.41 -9.14
N PRO A 20 -15.79 10.67 -10.45
CA PRO A 20 -15.01 11.72 -11.10
C PRO A 20 -15.15 13.05 -10.36
N SER A 21 -14.01 13.62 -9.96
CA SER A 21 -13.99 14.88 -9.22
C SER A 21 -14.13 16.07 -10.16
N ARG A 22 -14.74 17.15 -9.65
CA ARG A 22 -14.77 18.46 -10.34
C ARG A 22 -13.57 19.33 -9.97
N ASP A 23 -12.83 18.96 -8.92
CA ASP A 23 -11.54 19.58 -8.60
C ASP A 23 -10.52 19.07 -9.61
N VAL A 24 -9.93 19.99 -10.38
CA VAL A 24 -8.99 19.69 -11.47
C VAL A 24 -7.79 18.88 -10.99
N ARG A 25 -7.27 19.16 -9.79
CA ARG A 25 -6.10 18.46 -9.24
C ARG A 25 -6.49 17.02 -8.88
N VAL A 26 -7.63 16.83 -8.23
CA VAL A 26 -8.12 15.48 -7.90
C VAL A 26 -8.44 14.69 -9.17
N ALA A 27 -9.09 15.32 -10.15
CA ALA A 27 -9.41 14.69 -11.43
C ALA A 27 -8.13 14.24 -12.18
N ALA A 28 -7.07 15.04 -12.17
CA ALA A 28 -5.78 14.67 -12.74
C ALA A 28 -5.18 13.44 -12.05
N TRP A 29 -5.20 13.38 -10.71
CA TRP A 29 -4.73 12.20 -9.98
C TRP A 29 -5.58 10.95 -10.30
N GLN A 30 -6.90 11.08 -10.36
CA GLN A 30 -7.78 9.98 -10.77
C GLN A 30 -7.43 9.44 -12.17
N GLN A 31 -7.15 10.34 -13.12
CA GLN A 31 -6.75 9.93 -14.47
C GLN A 31 -5.38 9.26 -14.50
N ILE A 32 -4.36 9.84 -13.85
CA ILE A 32 -3.01 9.28 -13.82
C ILE A 32 -3.00 7.91 -13.14
N THR A 33 -3.68 7.78 -11.99
CA THR A 33 -3.81 6.51 -11.28
C THR A 33 -4.55 5.48 -12.12
N GLY A 34 -5.66 5.84 -12.76
CA GLY A 34 -6.41 4.95 -13.65
C GLY A 34 -5.58 4.47 -14.83
N GLN A 35 -4.87 5.39 -15.50
CA GLN A 35 -4.01 5.03 -16.64
C GLN A 35 -2.91 4.05 -16.23
N TRP A 36 -2.17 4.33 -15.16
CA TRP A 36 -1.14 3.42 -14.67
C TRP A 36 -1.72 2.05 -14.28
N TRP A 37 -2.90 2.06 -13.66
CA TRP A 37 -3.59 0.84 -13.26
C TRP A 37 -3.96 -0.05 -14.45
N ASP A 38 -4.47 0.54 -15.52
CA ASP A 38 -4.91 -0.22 -16.69
C ASP A 38 -3.74 -0.64 -17.59
N GLU A 39 -2.73 0.22 -17.75
CA GLU A 39 -1.67 0.03 -18.74
C GLU A 39 -0.43 -0.66 -18.18
N ALA A 40 -0.07 -0.42 -16.92
CA ALA A 40 1.25 -0.77 -16.39
C ALA A 40 1.22 -1.78 -15.25
N ARG A 41 0.13 -1.87 -14.46
CA ARG A 41 0.12 -2.70 -13.23
C ARG A 41 0.47 -4.17 -13.48
N ALA A 42 0.13 -4.68 -14.67
CA ALA A 42 0.38 -6.07 -15.06
C ALA A 42 1.89 -6.39 -15.14
N ASP A 43 2.74 -5.38 -15.26
CA ASP A 43 4.19 -5.50 -15.29
C ASP A 43 4.84 -5.45 -13.89
N TYR A 44 4.05 -5.29 -12.82
CA TYR A 44 4.53 -5.28 -11.44
C TYR A 44 3.93 -6.39 -10.56
N ASP A 45 4.65 -6.77 -9.51
CA ASP A 45 4.08 -7.49 -8.38
C ASP A 45 3.56 -6.47 -7.36
N LEU A 46 2.26 -6.54 -7.09
CA LEU A 46 1.56 -5.55 -6.26
C LEU A 46 1.46 -6.05 -4.82
N PHE A 47 1.86 -5.17 -3.90
CA PHE A 47 1.81 -5.41 -2.47
C PHE A 47 0.97 -4.33 -1.79
N THR A 48 0.36 -4.68 -0.67
CA THR A 48 -0.33 -3.72 0.22
C THR A 48 0.03 -4.04 1.68
N SER A 49 -0.64 -3.44 2.67
CA SER A 49 -0.45 -3.78 4.08
C SER A 49 -1.74 -3.72 4.89
N GLU A 50 -1.70 -4.28 6.09
CA GLU A 50 -2.78 -4.17 7.08
C GLU A 50 -3.19 -2.71 7.36
N LEU A 51 -2.23 -1.77 7.30
CA LEU A 51 -2.49 -0.35 7.49
C LEU A 51 -3.36 0.22 6.36
N VAL A 52 -3.02 -0.11 5.11
CA VAL A 52 -3.79 0.31 3.93
C VAL A 52 -5.18 -0.31 3.94
N ILE A 53 -5.29 -1.58 4.33
CA ILE A 53 -6.59 -2.26 4.45
C ILE A 53 -7.45 -1.58 5.51
N ALA A 54 -6.90 -1.24 6.67
CA ALA A 54 -7.63 -0.55 7.74
C ALA A 54 -8.18 0.81 7.27
N GLU A 55 -7.36 1.63 6.60
CA GLU A 55 -7.80 2.93 6.08
C GLU A 55 -8.78 2.81 4.90
N ALA A 56 -8.59 1.83 4.03
CA ALA A 56 -9.49 1.54 2.92
C ALA A 56 -10.86 1.05 3.40
N SER A 57 -10.92 0.45 4.60
CA SER A 57 -12.15 -0.05 5.24
C SER A 57 -12.98 1.04 5.90
N ASP A 58 -12.36 2.19 6.23
CA ASP A 58 -13.01 3.23 7.03
C ASP A 58 -14.02 4.07 6.24
N GLY A 59 -15.02 4.65 6.91
CA GLY A 59 -16.02 5.53 6.31
C GLY A 59 -17.22 4.81 5.70
N ASN A 60 -17.67 5.27 4.52
CA ASN A 60 -18.91 4.76 3.91
C ASN A 60 -18.76 3.28 3.48
N PRO A 61 -19.67 2.36 3.91
CA PRO A 61 -19.52 0.92 3.64
C PRO A 61 -19.46 0.55 2.14
N GLU A 62 -20.23 1.20 1.28
CA GLU A 62 -20.21 0.91 -0.16
C GLU A 62 -18.89 1.37 -0.81
N ALA A 63 -18.37 2.53 -0.40
CA ALA A 63 -17.09 3.03 -0.88
C ALA A 63 -15.92 2.20 -0.34
N ALA A 64 -15.98 1.79 0.92
CA ALA A 64 -15.01 0.86 1.52
C ALA A 64 -14.98 -0.47 0.79
N ALA A 65 -16.15 -1.08 0.50
CA ALA A 65 -16.23 -2.33 -0.24
C ALA A 65 -15.55 -2.24 -1.62
N LYS A 66 -15.74 -1.14 -2.34
CA LYS A 66 -15.07 -0.92 -3.64
C LYS A 66 -13.55 -0.80 -3.50
N ARG A 67 -13.06 -0.04 -2.52
CA ARG A 67 -11.61 0.09 -2.26
C ARG A 67 -10.99 -1.26 -1.89
N LEU A 68 -11.66 -2.05 -1.05
CA LEU A 68 -11.19 -3.38 -0.66
C LEU A 68 -11.21 -4.37 -1.83
N GLU A 69 -12.16 -4.26 -2.76
CA GLU A 69 -12.15 -5.08 -3.98
C GLU A 69 -10.92 -4.80 -4.85
N VAL A 70 -10.48 -3.54 -4.96
CA VAL A 70 -9.26 -3.17 -5.69
C VAL A 70 -8.01 -3.81 -5.08
N LEU A 71 -7.96 -3.91 -3.75
CA LEU A 71 -6.83 -4.48 -3.02
C LEU A 71 -6.85 -6.03 -2.98
N ARG A 72 -7.95 -6.66 -3.40
CA ARG A 72 -8.12 -8.11 -3.32
C ARG A 72 -7.07 -8.84 -4.15
N GLY A 73 -6.47 -9.87 -3.57
CA GLY A 73 -5.51 -10.74 -4.24
C GLY A 73 -4.07 -10.19 -4.27
N MET A 74 -3.83 -8.99 -3.74
CA MET A 74 -2.47 -8.51 -3.49
C MET A 74 -1.84 -9.23 -2.30
N THR A 75 -0.51 -9.28 -2.28
CA THR A 75 0.20 -9.77 -1.09
C THR A 75 0.16 -8.70 -0.01
N GLU A 76 -0.44 -9.05 1.13
CA GLU A 76 -0.45 -8.20 2.31
C GLU A 76 0.87 -8.33 3.06
N LEU A 77 1.50 -7.18 3.30
CA LEU A 77 2.76 -7.09 4.01
C LEU A 77 2.54 -6.64 5.47
N PRO A 78 3.19 -7.28 6.46
CA PRO A 78 3.00 -6.95 7.86
C PRO A 78 3.64 -5.60 8.23
N VAL A 79 3.07 -4.90 9.22
CA VAL A 79 3.67 -3.74 9.89
C VAL A 79 4.30 -4.18 11.21
N ASP A 80 5.43 -4.87 11.08
CA ASP A 80 6.18 -5.45 12.19
C ASP A 80 7.03 -4.43 12.98
N GLN A 81 7.84 -4.93 13.92
CA GLN A 81 8.68 -4.09 14.76
C GLN A 81 9.79 -3.36 13.98
N GLU A 82 10.29 -3.93 12.88
CA GLU A 82 11.29 -3.27 12.04
C GLU A 82 10.69 -2.04 11.36
N VAL A 83 9.49 -2.19 10.79
CA VAL A 83 8.73 -1.10 10.18
C VAL A 83 8.44 0.01 11.20
N ARG A 84 7.97 -0.34 12.39
CA ARG A 84 7.66 0.63 13.47
C ARG A 84 8.90 1.39 13.90
N ARG A 85 10.03 0.69 14.09
CA ARG A 85 11.31 1.31 14.45
C ARG A 85 11.78 2.27 13.36
N LEU A 86 11.62 1.92 12.09
CA LEU A 86 11.97 2.80 10.99
C LEU A 86 11.08 4.06 10.97
N ALA A 87 9.77 3.92 11.19
CA ALA A 87 8.86 5.07 11.29
C ALA A 87 9.25 6.02 12.43
N GLU A 88 9.56 5.48 13.61
CA GLU A 88 10.06 6.27 14.75
C GLU A 88 11.38 6.99 14.42
N GLN A 89 12.27 6.34 13.66
CA GLN A 89 13.51 6.98 13.21
C GLN A 89 13.26 8.11 12.21
N LEU A 90 12.30 7.97 11.30
CA LEU A 90 11.92 9.02 10.36
C LEU A 90 11.42 10.27 11.11
N ILE A 91 10.64 10.06 12.17
CA ILE A 91 10.11 11.15 13.00
C ILE A 91 11.21 11.77 13.87
N SER A 92 11.94 10.96 14.63
CA SER A 92 12.95 11.45 15.59
C SER A 92 14.12 12.17 14.92
N LYS A 93 14.47 11.80 13.68
CA LYS A 93 15.50 12.48 12.88
C LYS A 93 14.98 13.70 12.11
N GLY A 94 13.70 14.04 12.23
CA GLY A 94 13.09 15.21 11.58
C GLY A 94 12.79 15.02 10.09
N GLY A 95 12.80 13.78 9.58
CA GLY A 95 12.41 13.50 8.20
C GLY A 95 10.90 13.58 7.97
N ILE A 96 10.11 13.36 9.02
CA ILE A 96 8.64 13.47 9.03
C ILE A 96 8.20 14.17 10.32
N PRO A 97 7.22 15.10 10.29
CA PRO A 97 6.66 15.70 11.50
C PRO A 97 6.05 14.66 12.44
N SER A 98 6.15 14.89 13.75
CA SER A 98 5.57 14.00 14.77
C SER A 98 4.04 13.92 14.73
N THR A 99 3.38 14.83 14.03
CA THR A 99 1.93 14.81 13.76
C THR A 99 1.54 13.88 12.61
N ALA A 100 2.49 13.46 11.77
CA ALA A 100 2.29 12.62 10.59
C ALA A 100 2.76 11.17 10.82
N GLN A 101 2.36 10.59 11.96
CA GLN A 101 2.84 9.26 12.38
C GLN A 101 2.39 8.13 11.45
N ILE A 102 1.17 8.23 10.93
CA ILE A 102 0.62 7.25 9.99
C ILE A 102 1.37 7.29 8.66
N ASP A 103 1.67 8.49 8.14
CA ASP A 103 2.48 8.65 6.93
C ASP A 103 3.90 8.09 7.12
N ALA A 104 4.49 8.27 8.32
CA ALA A 104 5.76 7.66 8.66
C ALA A 104 5.70 6.13 8.62
N LEU A 105 4.59 5.51 9.06
CA LEU A 105 4.38 4.07 8.97
C LEU A 105 4.22 3.59 7.52
N HIS A 106 3.46 4.31 6.68
CA HIS A 106 3.36 3.98 5.24
C HIS A 106 4.72 4.04 4.54
N ILE A 107 5.49 5.10 4.78
CA ILE A 107 6.82 5.27 4.19
C ILE A 107 7.77 4.19 4.70
N ALA A 108 7.78 3.93 6.01
CA ALA A 108 8.59 2.89 6.60
C ALA A 108 8.21 1.51 6.06
N ARG A 109 6.91 1.21 5.90
CA ARG A 109 6.49 -0.05 5.31
C ARG A 109 6.96 -0.13 3.87
N CYS A 110 6.74 0.88 3.04
CA CYS A 110 7.22 0.87 1.66
C CYS A 110 8.75 0.64 1.56
N GLY A 111 9.52 1.29 2.44
CA GLY A 111 10.99 1.21 2.45
C GLY A 111 11.58 -0.04 3.09
N THR A 112 10.80 -0.82 3.85
CA THR A 112 11.29 -2.03 4.53
C THR A 112 11.24 -3.22 3.57
N PRO A 113 12.37 -3.86 3.23
CA PRO A 113 12.39 -5.01 2.34
C PRO A 113 11.47 -6.12 2.85
N HIS A 114 10.58 -6.62 2.00
CA HIS A 114 9.91 -7.87 2.34
C HIS A 114 10.87 -9.01 1.98
N ARG A 115 11.20 -9.86 2.94
CA ARG A 115 11.77 -11.16 2.60
C ARG A 115 10.61 -11.96 2.02
N LEU A 116 10.67 -12.28 0.73
CA LEU A 116 9.99 -13.48 0.26
C LEU A 116 10.46 -14.59 1.20
N SER A 117 9.57 -15.18 1.99
CA SER A 117 9.92 -16.39 2.74
C SER A 117 10.51 -17.35 1.69
N PRO A 118 11.79 -17.72 1.76
CA PRO A 118 12.23 -18.89 1.02
C PRO A 118 11.34 -20.01 1.51
N HIS A 119 10.77 -20.77 0.58
CA HIS A 119 9.90 -21.91 0.80
C HIS A 119 10.04 -22.48 2.21
N MET A 120 8.92 -22.50 2.95
CA MET A 120 8.71 -23.39 4.07
C MET A 120 9.32 -24.75 3.72
N GLU A 121 10.53 -25.03 4.20
CA GLU A 121 11.12 -26.35 4.14
C GLU A 121 10.21 -27.21 5.02
N LEU A 122 9.34 -27.97 4.35
CA LEU A 122 8.64 -29.07 4.99
C LEU A 122 9.73 -29.92 5.68
N PRO A 123 9.61 -30.22 6.98
CA PRO A 123 10.56 -31.10 7.62
C PRO A 123 10.54 -32.43 6.86
N ALA A 124 11.68 -32.81 6.31
CA ALA A 124 11.88 -34.14 5.77
C ALA A 124 11.53 -35.13 6.89
N HIS A 125 10.50 -35.94 6.65
CA HIS A 125 10.16 -37.05 7.52
C HIS A 125 11.38 -37.96 7.66
N GLY A 126 11.85 -38.11 8.90
CA GLY A 126 12.69 -39.21 9.34
C GLY A 126 11.85 -40.31 9.96
#